data_AF-G7Z721-F1
#
_entry.id   AF-G7Z721-F1
#
_cell.length_a   1.000
_cell.length_b   1.000
_cell.length_c   1.000
_cell.angle_alpha   90.00
_cell.angle_beta   90.00
_cell.angle_gamma   90.00
#
_symmetry.space_group_name_H-M   'P 1'
#
loop_
_entity.id
_entity.type
_entity.pdbx_description
1 polymer ?
#
loop_
_entity_poly.entity_id
_entity_poly.type
_entity_poly.pdbx_seq_one_letter_code
_entity_poly.pdbx_strand_id
1 'polypeptide(L)'
;MISRPDRAFSIHGTCRTRVLAAAALVLSLGFGIPPAQAKEGAKPNGCPWAQDITLEINGKTLTLTQEAFSASTSEPIEIDQFKVFPLIDQLKLRIIGPKGREWEAALTHLVSGKRCSAFYAGKPALVSDTVRDPNELILNR
;
A
#
# COMPACT_ATOMS: atom_id res chain seq x y z
N MET A 1 -17.77 7.67 42.78
CA MET A 1 -17.81 6.54 43.74
C MET A 1 -18.85 5.51 43.25
N ILE A 2 -18.40 4.29 42.97
CA ILE A 2 -19.00 2.95 43.24
C ILE A 2 -20.56 2.93 43.23
N SER A 3 -21.27 2.23 42.35
CA SER A 3 -21.39 0.77 42.36
C SER A 3 -22.31 0.32 41.21
N ARG A 4 -21.98 -0.77 40.52
CA ARG A 4 -22.91 -1.49 39.61
C ARG A 4 -23.70 -2.49 40.45
N PRO A 5 -25.03 -2.66 40.28
CA PRO A 5 -25.74 -3.73 40.93
C PRO A 5 -25.46 -5.09 40.28
N ASP A 6 -25.29 -6.06 41.17
CA ASP A 6 -24.95 -7.46 41.00
C ASP A 6 -26.11 -8.32 40.47
N ARG A 7 -25.72 -9.43 39.84
CA ARG A 7 -26.41 -10.71 39.58
C ARG A 7 -27.92 -10.84 39.88
N ALA A 8 -28.66 -11.29 38.87
CA ALA A 8 -29.81 -12.18 39.06
C ALA A 8 -29.48 -13.57 38.49
N PHE A 9 -29.35 -14.55 39.38
CA PHE A 9 -29.38 -15.98 39.07
C PHE A 9 -30.81 -16.36 38.66
N SER A 10 -30.99 -16.94 37.48
CA SER A 10 -32.22 -17.67 37.15
C SER A 10 -31.96 -19.16 37.29
N ILE A 11 -32.49 -19.72 38.38
CA ILE A 11 -32.52 -21.14 38.67
C ILE A 11 -33.91 -21.62 38.25
N HIS A 12 -34.02 -22.29 37.11
CA HIS A 12 -35.17 -23.15 36.83
C HIS A 12 -34.77 -24.32 35.95
N GLY A 13 -35.18 -25.52 36.36
CA GLY A 13 -35.25 -26.69 35.48
C GLY A 13 -34.38 -27.86 35.85
N THR A 14 -34.50 -28.36 37.08
CA THR A 14 -34.11 -29.75 37.39
C THR A 14 -34.96 -30.71 36.54
N CYS A 15 -34.36 -31.37 35.55
CA CYS A 15 -34.88 -32.65 35.07
C CYS A 15 -33.76 -33.69 35.20
N ARG A 16 -33.93 -34.54 36.22
CA ARG A 16 -33.03 -35.61 36.61
C ARG A 16 -33.22 -36.77 35.64
N THR A 17 -32.21 -37.08 34.83
CA THR A 17 -32.08 -38.42 34.25
C THR A 17 -30.78 -39.01 34.74
N ARG A 18 -30.91 -39.97 35.66
CA ARG A 18 -29.83 -40.77 36.19
C ARG A 18 -29.36 -41.74 35.10
N VAL A 19 -28.07 -41.68 34.76
CA VAL A 19 -27.33 -42.85 34.28
C VAL A 19 -26.04 -42.89 35.09
N LEU A 20 -25.92 -43.90 35.94
CA LEU A 20 -24.71 -44.25 36.67
C LEU A 20 -24.07 -45.48 36.01
N ALA A 21 -22.75 -45.60 36.22
CA ALA A 21 -21.85 -46.73 35.94
C ALA A 21 -21.30 -46.79 34.50
N ALA A 22 -20.02 -47.04 34.24
CA ALA A 22 -18.84 -47.24 35.09
C ALA A 22 -17.56 -47.04 34.24
N ALA A 23 -16.44 -46.94 34.96
CA ALA A 23 -15.04 -46.78 34.56
C ALA A 23 -14.55 -47.47 33.27
N ALA A 24 -13.62 -46.81 32.56
CA ALA A 24 -12.23 -47.28 32.38
C ALA A 24 -11.39 -46.33 31.51
N LEU A 25 -10.28 -45.85 32.11
CA LEU A 25 -8.96 -45.58 31.53
C LEU A 25 -8.78 -45.59 29.99
N VAL A 26 -8.43 -44.43 29.41
CA VAL A 26 -7.27 -44.30 28.50
C VAL A 26 -6.69 -42.89 28.62
N LEU A 27 -5.46 -42.79 29.15
CA LEU A 27 -4.56 -41.66 28.92
C LEU A 27 -4.23 -41.57 27.42
N SER A 28 -4.55 -40.45 26.79
CA SER A 28 -3.92 -39.99 25.55
C SER A 28 -3.93 -38.46 25.60
N LEU A 29 -2.97 -37.87 26.31
CA LEU A 29 -1.79 -37.25 25.69
C LEU A 29 -2.18 -36.32 24.52
N GLY A 30 -2.27 -35.03 24.83
CA GLY A 30 -1.86 -33.96 23.93
C GLY A 30 -2.67 -33.79 22.64
N PHE A 31 -3.94 -33.40 22.74
CA PHE A 31 -4.55 -32.62 21.66
C PHE A 31 -4.01 -31.18 21.73
N GLY A 32 -2.75 -31.03 21.33
CA GLY A 32 -2.25 -29.76 20.83
C GLY A 32 -3.07 -29.44 19.59
N ILE A 33 -4.06 -28.56 19.73
CA ILE A 33 -4.62 -27.85 18.58
C ILE A 33 -3.40 -27.19 17.93
N PRO A 34 -2.94 -27.61 16.73
CA PRO A 34 -1.90 -26.86 16.06
C PRO A 34 -2.42 -25.43 15.95
N PRO A 35 -1.61 -24.40 16.26
CA PRO A 35 -2.03 -23.05 15.94
C PRO A 35 -2.44 -23.08 14.47
N ALA A 36 -3.64 -22.59 14.16
CA ALA A 36 -4.09 -22.43 12.80
C ALA A 36 -3.02 -21.58 12.11
N GLN A 37 -2.10 -22.25 11.41
CA GLN A 37 -1.11 -21.57 10.61
C GLN A 37 -1.93 -21.02 9.47
N ALA A 38 -2.17 -19.72 9.50
CA ALA A 38 -2.47 -18.99 8.30
C ALA A 38 -1.38 -19.41 7.32
N LYS A 39 -1.73 -20.25 6.35
CA LYS A 39 -0.98 -20.34 5.12
C LYS A 39 -1.15 -18.96 4.49
N GLU A 40 -0.30 -18.02 4.91
CA GLU A 40 0.14 -16.96 4.01
C GLU A 40 0.74 -17.71 2.83
N GLY A 41 -0.14 -18.03 1.87
CA GLY A 41 0.26 -18.55 0.58
C GLY A 41 1.36 -17.64 0.10
N ALA A 42 2.48 -18.24 -0.31
CA ALA A 42 3.65 -17.58 -0.81
C ALA A 42 3.22 -16.45 -1.76
N LYS A 43 3.10 -15.25 -1.20
CA LYS A 43 2.84 -14.03 -1.94
C LYS A 43 4.14 -13.81 -2.70
N PRO A 44 4.08 -13.52 -4.02
CA PRO A 44 5.30 -13.23 -4.75
C PRO A 44 6.11 -12.21 -3.94
N ASN A 45 7.41 -12.43 -3.80
CA ASN A 45 8.32 -11.67 -2.91
C ASN A 45 8.39 -10.15 -3.19
N GLY A 46 7.48 -9.60 -4.01
CA GLY A 46 7.33 -8.21 -4.34
C GLY A 46 6.18 -7.52 -3.61
N CYS A 47 6.20 -6.20 -3.66
CA CYS A 47 5.18 -5.39 -3.04
C CYS A 47 3.83 -5.58 -3.79
N PRO A 48 2.74 -6.06 -3.16
CA PRO A 48 1.48 -6.32 -3.87
C PRO A 48 0.81 -5.07 -4.43
N TRP A 49 1.23 -3.89 -3.99
CA TRP A 49 0.77 -2.60 -4.46
C TRP A 49 1.68 -2.00 -5.54
N ALA A 50 2.80 -2.66 -5.87
CA ALA A 50 3.65 -2.23 -6.97
C ALA A 50 2.92 -2.45 -8.29
N GLN A 51 2.63 -1.35 -8.99
CA GLN A 51 1.97 -1.34 -10.28
C GLN A 51 2.64 -0.31 -11.17
N ASP A 52 2.75 -0.61 -12.46
CA ASP A 52 3.24 0.38 -13.42
C ASP A 52 2.29 1.58 -13.46
N ILE A 53 2.87 2.77 -13.52
CA ILE A 53 2.13 4.03 -13.50
C ILE A 53 1.85 4.43 -14.94
N THR A 54 0.58 4.51 -15.30
CA THR A 54 0.13 4.99 -16.60
C THR A 54 -0.35 6.43 -16.51
N LEU A 55 0.20 7.30 -17.35
CA LEU A 55 -0.10 8.72 -17.39
C LEU A 55 -0.61 9.09 -18.77
N GLU A 56 -1.77 9.72 -18.83
CA GLU A 56 -2.29 10.27 -20.08
C GLU A 56 -1.93 11.76 -20.18
N ILE A 57 -1.09 12.11 -21.15
CA ILE A 57 -0.61 13.48 -21.38
C ILE A 57 -0.86 13.84 -22.83
N ASN A 58 -1.74 14.83 -23.05
CA ASN A 58 -2.04 15.35 -24.38
C ASN A 58 -2.46 14.25 -25.39
N GLY A 59 -3.25 13.28 -24.92
CA GLY A 59 -3.72 12.13 -25.71
C GLY A 59 -2.68 11.03 -25.96
N LYS A 60 -1.50 11.10 -25.33
CA LYS A 60 -0.52 10.01 -25.31
C LYS A 60 -0.47 9.35 -23.94
N THR A 61 -0.32 8.03 -23.93
CA THR A 61 -0.14 7.25 -22.70
C THR A 61 1.35 7.01 -22.47
N LEU A 62 1.88 7.46 -21.33
CA LEU A 62 3.22 7.16 -20.87
C LEU A 62 3.14 6.12 -19.75
N THR A 63 3.93 5.06 -19.84
CA THR A 63 3.97 3.99 -18.83
C THR A 63 5.32 4.02 -18.14
N LEU A 64 5.32 4.21 -16.82
CA LEU A 64 6.51 4.25 -15.97
C LEU A 64 6.53 3.03 -15.06
N THR A 65 7.63 2.28 -15.09
CA THR A 65 7.81 1.14 -14.19
C THR A 65 8.14 1.60 -12.77
N GLN A 66 7.74 0.83 -11.75
CA GLN A 66 8.02 1.16 -10.35
C GLN A 66 9.53 1.29 -10.05
N GLU A 67 10.36 0.53 -10.76
CA GLU A 67 11.81 0.55 -10.63
C GLU A 67 12.38 1.95 -10.90
N ALA A 68 11.74 2.71 -11.80
CA ALA A 68 12.14 4.06 -12.17
C ALA A 68 11.98 5.09 -11.04
N PHE A 69 11.20 4.78 -10.00
CA PHE A 69 11.03 5.61 -8.80
C PHE A 69 11.88 5.15 -7.62
N SER A 70 12.48 3.95 -7.72
CA SER A 70 13.30 3.36 -6.65
C SER A 70 14.76 3.79 -6.71
N ALA A 71 15.22 4.18 -7.90
CA ALA A 71 16.54 4.74 -8.08
C ALA A 71 16.52 6.22 -7.65
N SER A 72 17.36 6.59 -6.70
CA SER A 72 17.69 7.99 -6.37
C SER A 72 18.52 8.62 -7.49
N THR A 73 18.10 8.45 -8.73
CA THR A 73 18.77 8.95 -9.91
C THR A 73 18.18 10.30 -10.26
N SER A 74 19.03 11.32 -10.27
CA SER A 74 18.69 12.66 -10.78
C SER A 74 18.54 12.70 -12.30
N GLU A 75 18.69 11.56 -12.97
CA GLU A 75 18.59 11.45 -14.42
C GLU A 75 17.12 11.38 -14.87
N PRO A 76 16.74 12.13 -15.92
CA PRO A 76 15.41 12.05 -16.48
C PRO A 76 15.17 10.71 -17.17
N ILE A 77 14.00 10.15 -16.96
CA ILE A 77 13.51 8.99 -17.71
C ILE A 77 12.97 9.51 -19.04
N GLU A 78 13.54 9.08 -20.16
CA GLU A 78 13.11 9.49 -21.49
C GLU A 78 12.14 8.47 -22.11
N ILE A 79 10.91 8.91 -22.43
CA ILE A 79 9.86 8.07 -23.03
C ILE A 79 9.19 8.86 -24.16
N ASP A 80 9.20 8.36 -25.39
CA ASP A 80 8.48 8.94 -26.54
C ASP A 80 8.65 10.48 -26.70
N GLN A 81 9.89 10.97 -26.47
CA GLN A 81 10.30 12.38 -26.50
C GLN A 81 9.85 13.23 -25.31
N PHE A 82 9.28 12.62 -24.27
CA PHE A 82 9.05 13.23 -22.96
C PHE A 82 10.22 12.92 -22.03
N LYS A 83 10.64 13.91 -21.26
CA LYS A 83 11.58 13.75 -20.15
C LYS A 83 10.80 13.78 -18.84
N VAL A 84 10.84 12.68 -18.10
CA VAL A 84 10.12 12.52 -16.84
C VAL A 84 11.12 12.60 -15.69
N PHE A 85 10.88 13.51 -14.76
CA PHE A 85 11.69 13.77 -13.58
C PHE A 85 10.88 13.36 -12.34
N PRO A 86 11.17 12.18 -11.76
CA PRO A 86 10.57 11.75 -10.51
C PRO A 86 11.24 12.49 -9.33
N LEU A 87 10.62 13.57 -8.87
CA LEU A 87 11.08 14.32 -7.70
C LEU A 87 10.51 13.65 -6.44
N ILE A 88 11.11 12.52 -6.04
CA ILE A 88 10.63 11.66 -4.95
C ILE A 88 10.53 12.43 -3.62
N ASP A 89 11.53 13.26 -3.30
CA ASP A 89 11.55 14.07 -2.07
C ASP A 89 10.40 15.08 -1.99
N GLN A 90 9.94 15.56 -3.15
CA GLN A 90 8.82 16.48 -3.27
C GLN A 90 7.49 15.76 -3.53
N LEU A 91 7.51 14.42 -3.62
CA LEU A 91 6.38 13.60 -4.03
C LEU A 91 5.69 14.17 -5.28
N LYS A 92 6.49 14.47 -6.30
CA LYS A 92 6.04 15.14 -7.52
C LYS A 92 6.72 14.56 -8.74
N LEU A 93 5.98 14.47 -9.83
CA LEU A 93 6.46 14.08 -11.13
C LEU A 93 6.45 15.30 -12.03
N ARG A 94 7.62 15.75 -12.50
CA ARG A 94 7.72 16.82 -13.49
C ARG A 94 7.96 16.19 -14.86
N ILE A 95 7.19 16.60 -15.86
CA ILE A 95 7.19 15.97 -17.18
C ILE A 95 7.37 17.06 -18.22
N ILE A 96 8.46 16.99 -18.97
CA ILE A 96 8.80 17.95 -20.02
C ILE A 96 8.56 17.30 -21.37
N GLY A 97 7.66 17.86 -22.16
CA GLY A 97 7.37 17.35 -23.50
C GLY A 97 8.25 17.96 -24.60
N PRO A 98 8.08 17.50 -25.86
CA PRO A 98 8.94 17.85 -26.99
C PRO A 98 8.91 19.33 -27.42
N LYS A 99 8.00 20.14 -26.87
CA LYS A 99 7.91 21.59 -27.12
C LYS A 99 8.26 22.42 -25.89
N GLY A 100 8.90 21.81 -24.89
CA GLY A 100 9.20 22.44 -23.59
C GLY A 100 7.98 22.75 -22.73
N ARG A 101 6.81 22.20 -23.09
CA ARG A 101 5.62 22.24 -22.24
C ARG A 101 5.84 21.36 -21.02
N GLU A 102 5.42 21.86 -19.86
CA GLU A 102 5.64 21.19 -18.58
C GLU A 102 4.32 20.79 -17.94
N TRP A 103 4.26 19.52 -17.57
CA TRP A 103 3.19 18.96 -16.76
C TRP A 103 3.73 18.52 -15.41
N GLU A 104 2.87 18.58 -14.42
CA GLU A 104 3.17 18.10 -13.08
C GLU A 104 2.07 17.15 -12.62
N ALA A 105 2.46 16.03 -12.04
CA ALA A 105 1.56 15.12 -11.35
C ALA A 105 2.01 14.95 -9.90
N ALA A 106 1.05 14.91 -8.98
CA ALA A 106 1.35 14.56 -7.60
C ALA A 106 1.71 13.07 -7.51
N LEU A 107 2.77 12.73 -6.78
CA LEU A 107 3.09 11.36 -6.43
C LEU A 107 2.58 11.05 -5.03
N THR A 108 2.17 9.81 -4.83
CA THR A 108 1.81 9.26 -3.52
C THR A 108 2.70 8.07 -3.26
N HIS A 109 3.50 8.15 -2.19
CA HIS A 109 4.35 7.05 -1.77
C HIS A 109 3.61 6.20 -0.73
N LEU A 110 3.31 4.95 -1.09
CA LEU A 110 2.75 3.96 -0.18
C LEU A 110 3.88 3.11 0.39
N VAL A 111 4.04 3.15 1.70
CA VAL A 111 5.00 2.34 2.44
C VAL A 111 4.26 1.43 3.38
N SER A 112 4.59 0.14 3.36
CA SER A 112 4.05 -0.82 4.32
C SER A 112 5.14 -1.82 4.71
N GLY A 113 5.53 -1.79 5.98
CA GLY A 113 6.63 -2.59 6.49
C GLY A 113 7.97 -2.19 5.88
N LYS A 114 8.97 -3.07 6.00
CA LYS A 114 10.36 -2.75 5.62
C LYS A 114 10.71 -2.99 4.14
N ARG A 115 9.88 -3.76 3.40
CA ARG A 115 10.22 -4.24 2.04
C ARG A 115 9.20 -3.86 0.97
N CYS A 116 8.19 -3.08 1.33
CA CYS A 116 7.11 -2.74 0.42
C CYS A 116 7.00 -1.23 0.30
N SER A 117 7.46 -0.72 -0.84
CA SER A 117 7.27 0.66 -1.29
C SER A 117 6.64 0.62 -2.67
N ALA A 118 5.62 1.44 -2.90
CA ALA A 118 5.02 1.63 -4.21
C ALA A 118 4.66 3.11 -4.40
N PHE A 119 4.82 3.60 -5.61
CA PHE A 119 4.43 4.96 -5.98
C PHE A 119 3.16 4.95 -6.82
N TYR A 120 2.29 5.93 -6.59
CA TYR A 120 1.17 6.22 -7.46
C TYR A 120 1.30 7.64 -7.96
N ALA A 121 0.87 7.89 -9.19
CA ALA A 121 0.80 9.23 -9.73
C ALA A 121 -0.66 9.64 -9.92
N GLY A 122 -0.96 10.88 -9.54
CA GLY A 122 -2.22 11.52 -9.85
C GLY A 122 -2.30 11.97 -11.31
N LYS A 123 -3.40 12.64 -11.64
CA LYS A 123 -3.60 13.19 -12.98
C LYS A 123 -2.57 14.30 -13.26
N PRO A 124 -1.85 14.25 -14.40
CA PRO A 124 -0.97 15.35 -14.82
C PRO A 124 -1.76 16.63 -15.08
N ALA A 125 -1.29 17.74 -14.50
CA ALA A 125 -1.77 19.08 -14.74
C ALA A 125 -0.74 19.86 -15.55
N LEU A 126 -1.18 20.66 -16.51
CA LEU A 126 -0.30 21.56 -17.26
C LEU A 126 0.11 22.72 -16.35
N VAL A 127 1.41 22.94 -16.17
CA VAL A 127 1.94 23.97 -15.26
C VAL A 127 2.64 25.10 -16.02
N SER A 128 3.27 24.80 -17.16
CA SER A 128 3.85 25.81 -18.01
C SER A 128 3.65 25.46 -19.48
N ASP A 129 3.09 26.41 -20.24
CA ASP A 129 2.99 26.34 -21.70
C ASP A 129 4.19 27.01 -22.39
N THR A 130 5.00 27.74 -21.63
CA THR A 130 6.26 28.35 -22.07
C THR A 130 7.43 27.45 -21.70
N VAL A 131 8.40 27.31 -22.61
CA VAL A 131 9.68 26.61 -22.38
C VAL A 131 10.36 27.24 -21.17
N ARG A 132 10.31 26.57 -20.01
CA ARG A 132 10.92 27.07 -18.79
C ARG A 132 12.28 26.40 -18.63
N ASP A 133 13.30 27.21 -18.32
CA ASP A 133 14.65 26.69 -18.12
C ASP A 133 14.64 25.72 -16.92
N PRO A 134 15.08 24.47 -17.07
CA PRO A 134 15.11 23.50 -15.98
C PRO A 134 15.97 23.94 -14.79
N ASN A 135 16.81 24.97 -14.92
CA ASN A 135 17.65 25.54 -13.86
C ASN A 135 17.08 26.81 -13.22
N GLU A 136 15.88 27.28 -13.59
CA GLU A 136 15.28 28.41 -12.88
C GLU A 136 14.96 28.00 -11.44
N LEU A 137 15.74 28.56 -10.51
CA LEU A 137 15.54 28.43 -9.07
C LEU A 137 14.10 28.82 -8.70
N ILE A 138 13.36 27.88 -8.11
CA ILE A 138 12.08 28.15 -7.46
C ILE A 138 12.38 29.05 -6.25
N LEU A 139 12.31 30.36 -6.43
CA LEU A 139 12.30 31.32 -5.34
C LEU A 139 10.98 31.16 -4.58
N ASN A 140 11.03 30.41 -3.47
CA ASN A 140 9.96 30.40 -2.47
C ASN A 140 9.74 31.83 -2.01
N ARG A 141 8.54 32.37 -2.23
CA ARG A 141 8.08 33.64 -1.68
C ARG A 141 7.30 33.40 -0.40
#